data_AF-B1C3X7-F1
#
_entry.id   AF-B1C3X7-F1
#
_cell.length_a   1.000
_cell.length_b   1.000
_cell.length_c   1.000
_cell.angle_alpha   90.00
_cell.angle_beta   90.00
_cell.angle_gamma   90.00
#
_symmetry.space_group_name_H-M   'P 1'
#
loop_
_entity.id
_entity.type
_entity.pdbx_description
1 polymer ?
#
loop_
_entity_poly.entity_id
_entity_poly.type
_entity_poly.pdbx_seq_one_letter_code
_entity_poly.pdbx_strand_id
1 'polypeptide(L)' 'MINHNPVFKQYYQLKISQGKGHRCAQGHCVRKLLKIIYHLLSTDQEFNHEPLR' A
#
# COMPACT_ATOMS: atom_id res chain seq x y z
N MET A 1 5.51 -9.34 5.51
CA MET A 1 5.32 -8.62 4.23
C MET A 1 5.32 -7.09 4.37
N ILE A 2 4.60 -6.48 5.32
CA ILE A 2 4.47 -5.00 5.39
C ILE A 2 5.75 -4.27 5.87
N ASN A 3 6.70 -4.98 6.47
CA ASN A 3 7.89 -4.35 7.07
C ASN A 3 9.00 -3.95 6.09
N HIS A 4 8.96 -4.38 4.82
CA HIS A 4 10.03 -4.12 3.85
C HIS A 4 9.86 -2.81 3.07
N ASN A 5 8.70 -2.15 3.18
CA ASN A 5 8.48 -0.86 2.55
C ASN A 5 7.94 0.15 3.59
N PRO A 6 8.66 1.24 3.88
CA PRO A 6 8.27 2.20 4.90
C PRO A 6 6.92 2.87 4.62
N VAL A 7 6.55 3.07 3.35
CA VAL A 7 5.26 3.67 2.95
C VAL A 7 4.10 2.74 3.31
N PHE A 8 4.22 1.44 3.01
CA PHE A 8 3.18 0.47 3.38
C PHE A 8 3.13 0.23 4.89
N LYS A 9 4.28 0.29 5.57
CA LYS A 9 4.33 0.22 7.04
C LYS A 9 3.62 1.41 7.70
N GLN A 10 3.86 2.64 7.23
CA GLN A 10 3.14 3.82 7.71
C GLN A 10 1.64 3.73 7.41
N TYR A 11 1.26 3.32 6.20
CA TYR A 11 -0.14 3.14 5.84
C TYR A 11 -0.84 2.06 6.69
N TYR A 12 -0.15 0.96 6.97
CA TYR A 12 -0.64 -0.07 7.88
C TYR A 12 -0.84 0.47 9.30
N GLN A 13 0.15 1.17 9.85
CA GLN A 13 0.05 1.76 11.19
C GLN A 13 -1.09 2.78 11.28
N LEU A 14 -1.29 3.58 10.23
CA LEU A 14 -2.45 4.45 10.10
C LEU A 14 -3.77 3.67 10.15
N LYS A 15 -3.86 2.49 9.53
CA LYS A 15 -5.07 1.66 9.61
C LYS A 15 -5.29 1.08 11.00
N ILE A 16 -4.22 0.69 11.68
CA ILE A 16 -4.28 0.27 13.08
C ILE A 16 -4.75 1.42 13.97
N SER A 17 -4.19 2.63 13.82
CA SER A 17 -4.59 3.81 14.61
C SER A 17 -6.03 4.26 14.35
N GLN A 18 -6.60 3.91 13.19
CA GLN A 18 -8.03 4.08 12.86
C GLN A 18 -8.94 2.99 13.47
N GLY A 19 -8.40 2.13 14.34
CA GLY A 19 -9.16 1.05 15.00
C GLY A 19 -9.42 -0.17 14.12
N LYS A 20 -8.76 -0.31 12.97
CA LYS A 20 -8.90 -1.52 12.13
C LYS A 20 -8.08 -2.67 12.73
N GLY A 21 -8.70 -3.84 12.82
CA GLY A 21 -7.97 -5.06 13.20
C GLY A 21 -6.87 -5.41 12.20
N HIS A 22 -5.84 -6.12 12.64
CA HIS A 22 -4.63 -6.44 11.85
C HIS A 22 -4.93 -7.01 10.47
N ARG A 23 -5.83 -8.00 10.37
CA ARG A 23 -6.23 -8.61 9.09
C ARG A 23 -6.87 -7.61 8.13
N CYS A 24 -7.71 -6.71 8.64
CA CYS A 24 -8.33 -5.66 7.85
C CYS A 24 -7.28 -4.64 7.37
N ALA A 25 -6.38 -4.20 8.25
CA ALA A 25 -5.29 -3.30 7.92
C ALA A 25 -4.32 -3.90 6.86
N GLN A 26 -4.02 -5.20 6.96
CA GLN A 26 -3.26 -5.92 5.95
C GLN A 26 -3.99 -5.97 4.60
N GLY A 27 -5.29 -6.28 4.60
CA GLY A 27 -6.12 -6.25 3.40
C GLY A 27 -6.13 -4.87 2.72
N HIS A 28 -6.17 -3.80 3.51
CA HIS A 28 -6.03 -2.43 2.99
C HIS A 28 -4.68 -2.19 2.29
N CYS A 29 -3.59 -2.71 2.86
CA CYS A 29 -2.26 -2.59 2.24
C CYS A 29 -2.17 -3.36 0.92
N VAL A 30 -2.68 -4.60 0.88
CA VAL A 30 -2.72 -5.41 -0.34
C VAL A 30 -3.56 -4.75 -1.43
N ARG A 31 -4.75 -4.23 -1.08
CA ARG A 31 -5.61 -3.53 -2.04
C ARG A 31 -4.98 -2.25 -2.58
N LYS A 32 -4.20 -1.54 -1.76
CA LYS A 32 -3.41 -0.38 -2.21
C LYS A 32 -2.28 -0.79 -3.16
N LEU A 33 -1.58 -1.90 -2.86
CA LEU A 33 -0.54 -2.44 -3.74
C LEU A 33 -1.10 -2.85 -5.10
N LEU A 34 -2.22 -3.58 -5.13
CA LEU A 34 -2.88 -4.00 -6.37
C LEU A 34 -3.27 -2.80 -7.23
N LYS A 35 -3.77 -1.71 -6.63
CA LYS A 35 -4.08 -0.47 -7.36
C LYS A 35 -2.84 0.15 -8.02
N ILE A 36 -1.70 0.15 -7.34
CA ILE A 36 -0.44 0.69 -7.88
C ILE A 36 0.02 -0.17 -9.06
N ILE A 37 0.03 -1.50 -8.90
CA ILE A 37 0.41 -2.42 -9.99
C ILE A 37 -0.51 -2.22 -11.19
N TYR A 38 -1.82 -2.17 -10.97
CA TYR A 38 -2.78 -1.93 -12.05
C TYR A 38 -2.54 -0.60 -12.76
N HIS A 39 -2.29 0.48 -12.01
CA HIS A 39 -2.02 1.79 -12.59
C HIS A 39 -0.77 1.75 -13.47
N LEU A 40 0.36 1.25 -12.94
CA LEU A 40 1.63 1.16 -13.67
C LEU A 40 1.49 0.37 -14.98
N LEU A 41 0.81 -0.78 -14.94
CA LEU A 41 0.55 -1.58 -16.13
C LEU A 41 -0.40 -0.89 -17.12
N SER A 42 -1.36 -0.11 -16.63
CA SER A 42 -2.34 0.57 -17.48
C SER A 42 -1.80 1.85 -18.12
N THR A 43 -0.77 2.46 -17.51
CA THR A 43 -0.13 3.69 -18.00
C THR A 43 1.24 3.46 -18.62
N ASP A 44 1.67 2.20 -18.76
CA ASP A 44 3.02 1.81 -19.21
C ASP A 44 4.13 2.55 -18.46
N GLN A 45 3.93 2.73 -17.14
CA GLN A 45 4.87 3.43 -16.27
C GLN A 45 5.72 2.44 -15.51
N GLU A 46 7.01 2.72 -15.42
CA GLU A 46 7.90 1.97 -14.54
C GLU A 46 7.60 2.30 -13.06
N PHE A 47 7.84 1.31 -12.20
CA PHE A 47 7.71 1.51 -10.76
C PHE A 47 8.74 2.53 -10.28
N ASN A 48 8.26 3.71 -9.87
CA ASN A 48 9.06 4.68 -9.16
C ASN A 48 8.78 4.57 -7.64
N HIS A 49 9.81 4.67 -6.82
CA HIS A 49 9.70 4.66 -5.36
C HIS A 49 9.03 5.93 -4.81
N GLU A 50 8.90 6.97 -5.62
CA GLU A 50 8.15 8.17 -5.26
C GLU A 50 6.66 7.85 -5.05
N PRO A 51 6.05 8.36 -3.96
CA PRO A 51 4.63 8.15 -3.73
C PRO A 51 3.81 8.78 -4.86
N LEU A 52 3.06 7.96 -5.59
CA LEU A 52 1.97 8.40 -6.46
C LEU A 52 1.05 9.32 -5.63
N ARG A 53 1.11 10.63 -5.91
CA ARG A 53 0.31 11.67 -5.25
C ARG A 53 -1.14 11.62 -5.69
#